data_AF-A0A920GUK7-F1
#
_entry.id   AF-A0A920GUK7-F1
#
_cell.length_a   1.000
_cell.length_b   1.000
_cell.length_c   1.000
_cell.angle_alpha   90.00
_cell.angle_beta   90.00
_cell.angle_gamma   90.00
#
_symmetry.space_group_name_H-M   'P 1'
#
loop_
_entity.id
_entity.type
_entity.pdbx_description
1 polymer ?
#
loop_
_entity_poly.entity_id
_entity_poly.type
_entity_poly.pdbx_seq_one_letter_code
_entity_poly.pdbx_strand_id
1 'polypeptide(L)'
;MNYFAPLLLSLFIHFGIGLSFSNILKIDFDAFNIDSKKPITAFVIFEEAISIPRQKIKADQVTKISDKPKLETEKIELESKKDLLSEIQQLENLKINDQAYINNISLGEIEKFSSIIKKQVVDNWNKPKGVSQNLKTEIEIDMVPTGEILSYRILKGSGNEAFDESAMKAISRVNTFDGLGMQPKLFDDHFRKFILIFSPE
;
A
#
# COMPACT_ATOMS: atom_id res chain seq x y z
N MET A 1 8.86 18.56 52.81
CA MET A 1 7.96 18.26 51.68
C MET A 1 8.72 18.52 50.39
N ASN A 2 8.85 17.52 49.51
CA ASN A 2 9.71 17.59 48.33
C ASN A 2 8.89 18.05 47.11
N TYR A 3 8.81 19.37 46.89
CA TYR A 3 7.98 19.97 45.81
C TYR A 3 8.67 19.97 44.44
N PHE A 4 9.92 19.49 44.37
CA PHE A 4 10.72 19.48 43.14
C PHE A 4 10.21 18.44 42.12
N ALA A 5 9.86 17.24 42.60
CA ALA A 5 9.34 16.16 41.75
C ALA A 5 8.02 16.52 41.02
N PRO A 6 6.97 17.05 41.68
CA PRO A 6 5.73 17.44 40.99
C PRO A 6 5.93 18.62 40.05
N LEU A 7 6.85 19.54 40.34
CA LEU A 7 7.18 20.67 39.47
C LEU A 7 7.84 20.20 38.16
N LEU A 8 8.80 19.27 38.24
CA LEU A 8 9.43 18.70 37.06
C LEU A 8 8.43 17.92 36.19
N LEU A 9 7.52 17.16 36.81
CA LEU A 9 6.49 16.42 36.09
C LEU A 9 5.55 17.35 35.33
N SER A 10 5.12 18.44 35.98
CA SER A 10 4.28 19.47 35.35
C SER A 10 4.98 20.16 34.19
N LEU A 11 6.28 20.46 34.33
CA LEU A 11 7.07 21.08 33.28
C LEU A 11 7.23 20.15 32.07
N PHE A 12 7.43 18.85 32.31
CA PHE A 12 7.56 17.84 31.25
C PHE A 12 6.27 17.68 30.43
N ILE A 13 5.11 17.67 31.10
CA ILE A 13 3.81 17.56 30.45
C ILE A 13 3.55 18.79 29.57
N HIS A 14 3.76 20.00 30.10
CA HIS A 14 3.55 21.22 29.32
C HIS A 14 4.54 21.35 28.15
N PHE A 15 5.80 20.98 28.36
CA PHE A 15 6.81 21.02 27.30
C PHE A 15 6.52 20.00 26.20
N GLY A 16 6.10 18.78 26.56
CA GLY A 16 5.70 17.75 25.60
C GLY A 16 4.49 18.18 24.75
N ILE A 17 3.48 18.80 25.36
CA ILE A 17 2.32 19.35 24.65
C ILE A 17 2.74 20.50 23.73
N GLY A 18 3.58 21.43 24.20
CA GLY A 18 4.10 22.52 23.38
C GLY A 18 4.92 22.03 22.19
N LEU A 19 5.75 21.01 22.39
CA LEU A 19 6.52 20.37 21.32
C LEU A 19 5.62 19.64 20.31
N SER A 20 4.50 19.05 20.75
CA SER A 20 3.53 18.39 19.86
C SER A 20 2.89 19.35 18.85
N PHE A 21 2.78 20.64 19.17
CA PHE A 21 2.29 21.67 18.24
C PHE A 21 3.42 22.38 17.47
N SER A 22 4.67 22.18 17.90
CA SER A 22 5.82 22.68 17.17
C SER A 22 6.14 21.71 16.05
N ASN A 23 6.30 22.23 14.83
CA ASN A 23 6.61 21.44 13.63
C ASN A 23 8.07 20.88 13.63
N ILE A 24 8.61 20.58 14.82
CA ILE A 24 10.01 20.20 15.09
C ILE A 24 10.26 18.71 14.81
N LEU A 25 9.22 17.88 14.85
CA LEU A 25 9.25 16.45 14.52
C LEU A 25 8.62 16.20 13.13
N LYS A 26 9.16 16.84 12.09
CA LYS A 26 8.83 16.47 10.70
C LYS A 26 9.35 15.06 10.41
N ILE A 27 8.55 14.06 10.76
CA ILE A 27 8.75 12.69 10.31
C ILE A 27 8.20 12.65 8.88
N ASP A 28 9.11 12.59 7.92
CA ASP A 28 8.79 12.52 6.50
C ASP A 28 8.35 11.10 6.17
N PHE A 29 7.05 10.82 6.35
CA PHE A 29 6.45 9.51 6.07
C PHE A 29 6.38 9.20 4.57
N ASP A 30 6.59 10.19 3.70
CA ASP A 30 6.60 10.00 2.24
C ASP A 30 7.83 9.23 1.75
N ALA A 31 8.91 9.18 2.54
CA ALA A 31 10.12 8.42 2.20
C ALA A 31 9.95 6.89 2.27
N PHE A 32 8.84 6.40 2.85
CA PHE A 32 8.49 4.98 2.90
C PHE A 32 7.39 4.59 1.89
N ASN A 33 6.89 5.54 1.11
CA ASN A 33 5.96 5.27 0.03
C ASN A 33 6.77 4.86 -1.21
N ILE A 34 6.91 3.55 -1.42
CA ILE A 34 7.57 2.99 -2.61
C ILE A 34 6.87 3.53 -3.86
N ASP A 35 7.54 4.48 -4.51
CA ASP A 35 7.38 4.95 -5.88
C ASP A 35 5.96 4.79 -6.47
N SER A 36 5.15 5.84 -6.30
CA SER A 36 4.11 6.17 -7.27
C SER A 36 4.76 6.61 -8.59
N LYS A 37 5.39 5.66 -9.31
CA LYS A 37 5.77 5.87 -10.70
C LYS A 37 4.49 6.17 -11.47
N LYS A 38 4.40 7.40 -11.98
CA LYS A 38 3.34 7.90 -12.87
C LYS A 38 3.00 6.83 -13.92
N PRO A 39 1.71 6.64 -14.28
CA PRO A 39 1.31 5.62 -15.22
C PRO A 39 2.06 5.81 -16.54
N ILE A 40 2.74 4.75 -16.98
CA ILE A 40 3.44 4.73 -18.27
C ILE A 40 2.37 4.80 -19.36
N THR A 41 2.32 5.89 -20.12
CA THR A 41 1.44 6.01 -21.27
C THR A 41 1.99 5.14 -22.39
N ALA A 42 1.35 3.99 -22.65
CA ALA A 42 1.62 3.18 -23.83
C ALA A 42 0.73 3.66 -24.98
N PHE A 43 1.35 4.08 -26.09
CA PHE A 43 0.64 4.34 -27.34
C PHE A 43 0.66 3.05 -28.18
N VAL A 44 -0.51 2.60 -28.64
CA VAL A 44 -0.58 1.55 -29.66
C VAL A 44 -0.14 2.16 -30.98
N ILE A 45 1.09 1.86 -31.40
CA ILE A 45 1.56 2.19 -32.74
C ILE A 45 0.96 1.12 -33.66
N PHE A 46 -0.10 1.48 -34.39
CA PHE A 46 -0.54 0.67 -35.51
C PHE A 46 0.54 0.77 -36.58
N GLU A 47 1.11 -0.37 -36.97
CA GLU A 47 1.97 -0.44 -38.14
C GLU A 47 1.13 -0.08 -39.36
N GLU A 48 1.21 1.18 -39.78
CA GLU A 48 0.65 1.63 -41.04
C GLU A 48 1.48 0.96 -42.14
N ALA A 49 0.91 -0.10 -42.73
CA ALA A 49 1.53 -0.85 -43.80
C ALA A 49 1.90 0.11 -44.94
N ILE A 50 3.21 0.29 -45.13
CA ILE A 50 3.79 1.12 -46.18
C ILE A 50 3.46 0.50 -47.54
N SER A 51 2.54 1.10 -48.29
CA SER A 51 2.36 0.83 -49.72
C SER A 51 2.89 2.01 -50.55
N ILE A 52 4.06 1.85 -51.18
CA ILE A 52 4.64 2.77 -52.18
C ILE A 52 4.03 2.44 -53.59
N PRO A 53 4.11 3.31 -54.62
CA PRO A 53 2.95 3.94 -55.25
C PRO A 53 2.75 3.51 -56.73
N ARG A 54 1.53 3.65 -57.27
CA ARG A 54 1.32 3.65 -58.72
C ARG A 54 0.58 4.91 -59.17
N GLN A 55 1.15 5.52 -60.19
CA GLN A 55 0.91 6.87 -60.71
C GLN A 55 -0.40 7.06 -61.49
N LYS A 56 -0.92 8.30 -61.35
CA LYS A 56 -1.63 9.18 -62.31
C LYS A 56 -3.09 8.86 -62.67
N ILE A 57 -3.97 9.85 -62.44
CA ILE A 57 -4.67 10.67 -63.47
C ILE A 57 -5.16 11.98 -62.81
N LYS A 58 -5.14 13.06 -63.59
CA LYS A 58 -5.36 14.49 -63.26
C LYS A 58 -6.86 14.84 -63.15
N ALA A 59 -7.21 15.89 -62.39
CA ALA A 59 -7.80 17.16 -62.88
C ALA A 59 -8.53 17.96 -61.76
N ASP A 60 -8.10 19.22 -61.61
CA ASP A 60 -8.90 20.44 -61.44
C ASP A 60 -9.68 20.84 -60.16
N GLN A 61 -9.26 22.04 -59.70
CA GLN A 61 -10.05 23.21 -59.24
C GLN A 61 -10.37 23.36 -57.73
N VAL A 62 -9.70 24.31 -57.04
CA VAL A 62 -10.18 25.69 -56.68
C VAL A 62 -11.26 25.62 -55.59
N THR A 63 -11.10 26.14 -54.36
CA THR A 63 -11.09 27.58 -54.04
C THR A 63 -10.77 27.80 -52.55
N LYS A 64 -9.94 28.80 -52.26
CA LYS A 64 -9.80 29.50 -50.97
C LYS A 64 -10.98 30.48 -50.82
N ILE A 65 -11.73 30.45 -49.71
CA ILE A 65 -12.46 31.64 -49.23
C ILE A 65 -12.40 31.65 -47.69
N SER A 66 -11.74 32.68 -47.19
CA SER A 66 -11.77 33.17 -45.81
C SER A 66 -13.11 33.88 -45.55
N ASP A 67 -13.64 33.83 -44.32
CA ASP A 67 -14.05 35.01 -43.54
C ASP A 67 -14.95 34.63 -42.34
N LYS A 68 -14.59 35.13 -41.15
CA LYS A 68 -15.40 35.09 -39.92
C LYS A 68 -16.51 36.15 -39.98
N PRO A 69 -17.61 35.97 -39.21
CA PRO A 69 -17.66 36.68 -37.93
C PRO A 69 -18.01 35.79 -36.74
N LYS A 70 -17.43 36.18 -35.60
CA LYS A 70 -17.51 35.64 -34.25
C LYS A 70 -18.60 36.40 -33.48
N LEU A 71 -19.10 35.79 -32.39
CA LEU A 71 -19.88 36.33 -31.26
C LEU A 71 -21.38 35.98 -31.27
N GLU A 72 -21.73 34.80 -30.75
CA GLU A 72 -22.92 34.63 -29.89
C GLU A 72 -22.88 33.26 -29.15
N THR A 73 -22.14 32.27 -29.67
CA THR A 73 -22.15 30.88 -29.13
C THR A 73 -21.21 30.63 -27.94
N GLU A 74 -20.28 31.55 -27.64
CA GLU A 74 -19.18 31.31 -26.67
C GLU A 74 -19.64 31.34 -25.20
N LYS A 75 -20.79 31.95 -24.87
CA LYS A 75 -21.30 31.99 -23.48
C LYS A 75 -21.99 30.70 -23.03
N ILE A 76 -22.71 30.02 -23.93
CA ILE A 76 -23.45 28.78 -23.59
C ILE A 76 -22.49 27.59 -23.42
N GLU A 77 -21.36 27.62 -24.13
CA GLU A 77 -20.37 26.53 -24.09
C GLU A 77 -19.42 26.62 -22.87
N LEU A 78 -19.23 27.79 -22.29
CA LEU A 78 -18.38 27.99 -21.10
C LEU A 78 -19.10 27.59 -19.79
N GLU A 79 -20.40 27.87 -19.68
CA GLU A 79 -21.21 27.42 -18.54
C GLU A 79 -21.37 25.90 -18.55
N SER A 80 -21.71 25.31 -19.70
CA SER A 80 -21.77 23.84 -19.84
C SER A 80 -20.43 23.14 -19.60
N LYS A 81 -19.30 23.72 -20.02
CA LYS A 81 -17.97 23.18 -19.68
C LYS A 81 -17.65 23.30 -18.19
N LYS A 82 -18.04 24.38 -17.53
CA LYS A 82 -17.82 24.57 -16.08
C LYS A 82 -18.66 23.60 -15.26
N ASP A 83 -19.90 23.35 -15.67
CA ASP A 83 -20.79 22.39 -15.03
C ASP A 83 -20.25 20.96 -15.18
N LEU A 84 -19.80 20.58 -16.39
CA LEU A 84 -19.15 19.28 -16.64
C LEU A 84 -17.85 19.11 -15.85
N LEU A 85 -17.03 20.16 -15.73
CA LEU A 85 -15.80 20.13 -14.91
C LEU A 85 -16.14 19.94 -13.42
N SER A 86 -17.19 20.60 -12.94
CA SER A 86 -17.63 20.46 -11.55
C SER A 86 -18.18 19.06 -11.26
N GLU A 87 -18.88 18.45 -12.22
CA GLU A 87 -19.40 17.08 -12.11
C GLU A 87 -18.27 16.04 -12.16
N ILE A 88 -17.29 16.21 -13.05
CA ILE A 88 -16.08 15.37 -13.09
C ILE A 88 -15.32 15.45 -11.76
N GLN A 89 -15.16 16.65 -11.19
CA GLN A 89 -14.48 16.84 -9.91
C GLN A 89 -15.27 16.20 -8.75
N GLN A 90 -16.60 16.26 -8.76
CA GLN A 90 -17.43 15.57 -7.77
C GLN A 90 -17.31 14.04 -7.88
N LEU A 91 -17.35 13.49 -9.10
CA LEU A 91 -17.16 12.06 -9.35
C LEU A 91 -15.77 11.58 -8.93
N GLU A 92 -14.73 12.40 -9.14
CA GLU A 92 -13.37 12.10 -8.70
C GLU A 92 -13.28 12.08 -7.16
N ASN A 93 -13.85 13.07 -6.48
CA ASN A 93 -13.89 13.12 -5.01
C ASN A 93 -14.64 11.91 -4.41
N LEU A 94 -15.76 11.49 -5.02
CA LEU A 94 -16.49 10.28 -4.60
C LEU A 94 -15.63 9.03 -4.76
N LYS A 95 -14.95 8.86 -5.89
CA LYS A 95 -14.02 7.74 -6.12
C LYS A 95 -12.86 7.72 -5.12
N ILE A 96 -12.30 8.87 -4.78
CA ILE A 96 -11.22 8.98 -3.78
C ILE A 96 -11.72 8.55 -2.39
N ASN A 97 -12.92 9.00 -2.00
CA ASN A 97 -13.52 8.59 -0.73
C ASN A 97 -13.81 7.08 -0.68
N ASP A 98 -14.34 6.51 -1.77
CA ASP A 98 -14.57 5.08 -1.89
C ASP A 98 -13.24 4.30 -1.81
N GLN A 99 -12.20 4.76 -2.51
CA GLN A 99 -10.87 4.16 -2.42
C GLN A 99 -10.28 4.23 -1.01
N ALA A 100 -10.38 5.38 -0.34
CA ALA A 100 -9.93 5.53 1.04
C ALA A 100 -10.68 4.57 1.98
N TYR A 101 -12.00 4.42 1.81
CA TYR A 101 -12.81 3.49 2.59
C TYR A 101 -12.39 2.02 2.35
N ILE A 102 -12.23 1.61 1.10
CA ILE A 102 -11.77 0.26 0.75
C ILE A 102 -10.37 -0.02 1.27
N ASN A 103 -9.46 0.95 1.19
CA ASN A 103 -8.11 0.81 1.73
C ASN A 103 -8.15 0.62 3.26
N ASN A 104 -8.96 1.40 3.98
CA ASN A 104 -9.11 1.24 5.43
C ASN A 104 -9.68 -0.14 5.81
N ILE A 105 -10.67 -0.64 5.07
CA ILE A 105 -11.19 -2.01 5.27
C ILE A 105 -10.07 -3.03 5.04
N SER A 106 -9.34 -2.91 3.94
CA SER A 106 -8.24 -3.82 3.61
C SER A 106 -7.16 -3.83 4.70
N LEU A 107 -6.80 -2.66 5.25
CA LEU A 107 -5.85 -2.57 6.36
C LEU A 107 -6.36 -3.30 7.61
N GLY A 108 -7.62 -3.10 7.98
CA GLY A 108 -8.23 -3.79 9.12
C GLY A 108 -8.29 -5.32 8.94
N GLU A 109 -8.53 -5.80 7.71
CA GLU A 109 -8.48 -7.22 7.40
C GLU A 109 -7.04 -7.79 7.50
N ILE A 110 -6.04 -7.06 6.98
CA ILE A 110 -4.63 -7.46 7.09
C ILE A 110 -4.23 -7.63 8.56
N GLU A 111 -4.56 -6.66 9.41
CA GLU A 111 -4.26 -6.71 10.84
C GLU A 111 -4.94 -7.89 11.53
N LYS A 112 -6.24 -8.10 11.23
CA LYS A 112 -7.01 -9.23 11.78
C LYS A 112 -6.36 -10.57 11.45
N PHE A 113 -6.04 -10.82 10.18
CA PHE A 113 -5.45 -12.11 9.78
C PHE A 113 -4.01 -12.26 10.26
N SER A 114 -3.23 -11.18 10.27
CA SER A 114 -1.88 -11.17 10.85
C SER A 114 -1.91 -11.55 12.34
N SER A 115 -2.90 -11.06 13.08
CA SER A 115 -3.10 -11.41 14.49
C SER A 115 -3.45 -12.88 14.69
N ILE A 116 -4.34 -13.43 13.84
CA ILE A 116 -4.71 -14.85 13.86
C ILE A 116 -3.47 -15.73 13.60
N ILE A 117 -2.67 -15.41 12.59
CA ILE A 117 -1.42 -16.11 12.27
C ILE A 117 -0.45 -16.04 13.44
N LYS A 118 -0.19 -14.82 13.95
CA LYS A 118 0.72 -14.60 15.08
C LYS A 118 0.29 -15.43 16.29
N LYS A 119 -1.00 -15.42 16.63
CA LYS A 119 -1.55 -16.18 17.75
C LYS A 119 -1.29 -17.67 17.59
N GLN A 120 -1.60 -18.25 16.44
CA GLN A 120 -1.40 -19.68 16.20
C GLN A 120 0.07 -20.10 16.28
N VAL A 121 0.99 -19.27 15.77
CA VAL A 121 2.42 -19.53 15.89
C VAL A 121 2.85 -19.48 17.37
N VAL A 122 2.43 -18.45 18.11
CA VAL A 122 2.79 -18.28 19.53
C VAL A 122 2.22 -19.42 20.39
N ASP A 123 0.98 -19.83 20.14
CA ASP A 123 0.32 -20.93 20.86
C ASP A 123 1.07 -22.27 20.67
N ASN A 124 1.76 -22.45 19.53
CA ASN A 124 2.57 -23.64 19.21
C ASN A 124 4.05 -23.51 19.57
N TRP A 125 4.47 -22.35 20.08
CA TRP A 125 5.87 -22.07 20.38
C TRP A 125 6.27 -22.61 21.76
N ASN A 126 7.36 -23.38 21.78
CA ASN A 126 8.01 -23.79 23.03
C ASN A 126 9.22 -22.89 23.28
N LYS A 127 9.02 -21.84 24.11
CA LYS A 127 10.03 -20.83 24.40
C LYS A 127 11.25 -21.43 25.12
N PRO A 128 12.46 -21.37 24.53
CA PRO A 128 13.67 -21.87 25.18
C PRO A 128 14.00 -21.07 26.45
N LYS A 129 14.62 -21.72 27.44
CA LYS A 129 15.15 -21.06 28.63
C LYS A 129 16.35 -20.20 28.25
N GLY A 130 16.48 -19.02 28.86
CA GLY A 130 17.64 -18.13 28.64
C GLY A 130 17.58 -17.28 27.36
N VAL A 131 16.41 -17.15 26.74
CA VAL A 131 16.21 -16.24 25.60
C VAL A 131 16.23 -14.80 26.09
N SER A 132 17.17 -14.01 25.58
CA SER A 132 17.25 -12.56 25.80
C SER A 132 16.06 -11.84 25.17
N GLN A 133 15.70 -10.71 25.76
CA GLN A 133 14.57 -9.87 25.34
C GLN A 133 14.70 -9.30 23.91
N ASN A 134 15.92 -9.13 23.41
CA ASN A 134 16.17 -8.47 22.13
C ASN A 134 16.39 -9.42 20.92
N LEU A 135 15.97 -10.68 21.01
CA LEU A 135 16.12 -11.61 19.89
C LEU A 135 15.03 -11.39 18.83
N LYS A 136 15.44 -11.39 17.57
CA LYS A 136 14.53 -11.28 16.42
C LYS A 136 14.98 -12.20 15.30
N THR A 137 14.07 -13.02 14.80
CA THR A 137 14.28 -13.88 13.63
C THR A 137 13.26 -13.52 12.57
N GLU A 138 13.69 -13.37 11.33
CA GLU A 138 12.81 -13.10 10.19
C GLU A 138 12.69 -14.36 9.36
N ILE A 139 11.46 -14.84 9.18
CA ILE A 139 11.15 -16.10 8.50
C ILE A 139 10.21 -15.80 7.35
N GLU A 140 10.60 -16.13 6.12
CA GLU A 140 9.69 -16.10 4.97
C GLU A 140 8.82 -17.35 5.01
N ILE A 141 7.52 -17.17 4.83
CA ILE A 141 6.52 -18.24 4.78
C ILE A 141 5.77 -18.13 3.46
N ASP A 142 5.67 -19.26 2.76
CA ASP A 142 4.84 -19.45 1.58
C ASP A 142 3.67 -20.34 1.94
N MET A 143 2.46 -19.89 1.63
CA MET A 143 1.25 -20.66 1.89
C MET A 143 0.24 -20.58 0.75
N VAL A 144 -0.78 -21.43 0.82
CA VAL A 144 -1.93 -21.43 -0.08
C VAL A 144 -3.17 -20.83 0.60
N PRO A 145 -4.23 -20.46 -0.14
CA PRO A 145 -5.43 -19.82 0.43
C PRO A 145 -6.14 -20.65 1.50
N THR A 146 -5.91 -21.96 1.55
CA THR A 146 -6.44 -22.85 2.61
C THR A 146 -5.74 -22.65 3.95
N GLY A 147 -4.65 -21.89 3.99
CA GLY A 147 -3.79 -21.70 5.16
C GLY A 147 -2.67 -22.73 5.29
N GLU A 148 -2.60 -23.72 4.40
CA GLU A 148 -1.54 -24.73 4.40
C GLU A 148 -0.19 -24.11 4.01
N ILE A 149 0.84 -24.37 4.82
CA ILE A 149 2.18 -23.86 4.62
C ILE A 149 2.91 -24.75 3.61
N LEU A 150 3.31 -24.17 2.48
CA LEU A 150 4.08 -24.86 1.45
C LEU A 150 5.57 -24.91 1.78
N SER A 151 6.12 -23.78 2.25
CA SER A 151 7.53 -23.69 2.62
C SER A 151 7.77 -22.56 3.60
N TYR A 152 8.87 -22.67 4.36
CA TYR A 152 9.32 -21.61 5.25
C TYR A 152 10.85 -21.64 5.37
N ARG A 153 11.48 -20.46 5.41
CA ARG A 153 12.94 -20.33 5.56
C ARG A 153 13.33 -19.11 6.37
N ILE A 154 14.43 -19.21 7.09
CA ILE A 154 15.02 -18.07 7.79
C ILE A 154 15.65 -17.13 6.76
N LEU A 155 15.21 -15.87 6.74
CA LEU A 155 15.85 -14.79 5.99
C LEU A 155 16.96 -14.15 6.82
N LYS A 156 16.69 -13.96 8.12
CA LYS A 156 17.63 -13.35 9.07
C LYS A 156 17.52 -14.03 10.41
N GLY A 157 18.60 -14.68 10.84
CA GLY A 157 18.70 -15.30 12.16
C GLY A 157 18.81 -14.27 13.27
N SER A 158 18.47 -14.68 14.50
CA SER A 158 18.61 -13.85 15.69
C SER A 158 20.05 -13.80 16.24
N GLY A 159 20.92 -14.67 15.75
CA GLY A 159 22.25 -14.92 16.33
C GLY A 159 22.22 -15.92 17.49
N ASN A 160 21.05 -16.47 17.83
CA ASN A 160 20.89 -17.56 18.79
C ASN A 160 20.20 -18.76 18.12
N GLU A 161 20.96 -19.83 17.91
CA GLU A 161 20.48 -21.03 17.20
C GLU A 161 19.30 -21.70 17.90
N ALA A 162 19.32 -21.80 19.23
CA ALA A 162 18.22 -22.41 19.98
C ALA A 162 16.91 -21.63 19.84
N PHE A 163 16.98 -20.30 19.75
CA PHE A 163 15.82 -19.44 19.49
C PHE A 163 15.32 -19.62 18.05
N ASP A 164 16.22 -19.55 17.07
CA ASP A 164 15.89 -19.70 15.64
C ASP A 164 15.24 -21.07 15.35
N GLU A 165 15.81 -22.15 15.90
CA GLU A 165 15.22 -23.49 15.82
C GLU A 165 13.85 -23.58 16.48
N SER A 166 13.67 -22.93 17.64
CA SER A 166 12.40 -22.97 18.35
C SER A 166 11.29 -22.29 17.55
N ALA A 167 11.61 -21.21 16.82
CA ALA A 167 10.69 -20.52 15.93
C ALA A 167 10.33 -21.40 14.72
N MET A 168 11.31 -22.03 14.08
CA MET A 168 11.08 -22.97 12.98
C MET A 168 10.22 -24.17 13.40
N LYS A 169 10.45 -24.70 14.61
CA LYS A 169 9.62 -25.77 15.19
C LYS A 169 8.19 -25.31 15.48
N ALA A 170 7.98 -24.06 15.89
CA ALA A 170 6.64 -23.51 16.10
C ALA A 170 5.85 -23.46 14.78
N ILE A 171 6.45 -22.93 13.71
CA ILE A 171 5.84 -22.86 12.37
C ILE A 171 5.57 -24.27 11.83
N SER A 172 6.52 -25.18 11.98
CA SER A 172 6.36 -26.59 11.59
C SER A 172 5.18 -27.28 12.28
N ARG A 173 4.94 -26.99 13.57
CA ARG A 173 3.81 -27.56 14.32
C ARG A 173 2.47 -27.00 13.90
N VAL A 174 2.43 -25.73 13.47
CA VAL A 174 1.20 -25.15 12.95
C VAL A 174 0.77 -25.90 11.70
N ASN A 175 1.68 -26.08 10.72
CA ASN A 175 1.44 -26.74 9.43
C ASN A 175 0.36 -26.10 8.54
N THR A 176 -0.80 -25.74 9.11
CA THR A 176 -1.93 -25.09 8.46
C THR A 176 -2.50 -24.03 9.41
N PHE A 177 -2.67 -22.81 8.92
CA PHE A 177 -3.30 -21.73 9.66
C PHE A 177 -4.83 -21.80 9.53
N ASP A 178 -5.50 -21.96 10.67
CA ASP A 178 -6.96 -21.99 10.72
C ASP A 178 -7.57 -20.58 10.71
N GLY A 179 -8.83 -20.48 10.24
CA GLY A 179 -9.61 -19.23 10.35
C GLY A 179 -9.25 -18.14 9.33
N LEU A 180 -8.52 -18.47 8.27
CA LEU A 180 -8.11 -17.53 7.21
C LEU A 180 -9.17 -17.39 6.09
N GLY A 181 -10.39 -17.01 6.45
CA GLY A 181 -11.47 -16.73 5.49
C GLY A 181 -11.35 -15.36 4.81
N MET A 182 -10.26 -15.12 4.07
CA MET A 182 -9.96 -13.83 3.42
C MET A 182 -10.35 -13.80 1.93
N GLN A 183 -10.50 -12.59 1.38
CA GLN A 183 -10.71 -12.39 -0.05
C GLN A 183 -9.49 -12.85 -0.86
N PRO A 184 -9.64 -13.49 -2.04
CA PRO A 184 -8.52 -13.99 -2.83
C PRO A 184 -7.48 -12.92 -3.17
N LYS A 185 -7.92 -11.69 -3.49
CA LYS A 185 -7.02 -10.58 -3.78
C LYS A 185 -6.18 -10.18 -2.56
N LEU A 186 -6.80 -10.10 -1.38
CA LEU A 186 -6.09 -9.79 -0.13
C LEU A 186 -5.01 -10.84 0.15
N PHE A 187 -5.35 -12.12 -0.07
CA PHE A 187 -4.41 -13.23 0.07
C PHE A 187 -3.23 -13.11 -0.89
N ASP A 188 -3.50 -12.91 -2.17
CA ASP A 188 -2.47 -12.83 -3.22
C ASP A 188 -1.52 -11.68 -2.98
N ASP A 189 -2.05 -10.53 -2.55
CA ASP A 189 -1.29 -9.31 -2.33
C ASP A 189 -0.42 -9.37 -1.05
N HIS A 190 -0.87 -10.04 0.02
CA HIS A 190 -0.26 -9.92 1.36
C HIS A 190 0.14 -11.23 2.05
N PHE A 191 -0.48 -12.37 1.72
CA PHE A 191 -0.40 -13.59 2.53
C PHE A 191 0.10 -14.83 1.78
N ARG A 192 0.15 -14.79 0.44
CA ARG A 192 0.74 -15.86 -0.38
C ARG A 192 2.20 -16.13 -0.01
N LYS A 193 2.96 -15.05 0.18
CA LYS A 193 4.36 -15.02 0.60
C LYS A 193 4.56 -13.83 1.51
N PHE A 194 4.94 -14.06 2.76
CA PHE A 194 5.12 -12.99 3.74
C PHE A 194 6.26 -13.29 4.70
N ILE A 195 6.73 -12.24 5.36
CA ILE A 195 7.78 -12.35 6.38
C ILE A 195 7.13 -12.30 7.76
N LEU A 196 7.29 -13.39 8.51
CA LEU A 196 6.96 -13.44 9.92
C LEU A 196 8.17 -12.98 10.73
N ILE A 197 7.99 -11.93 11.52
CA ILE A 197 8.97 -11.49 12.50
C ILE A 197 8.69 -12.19 13.83
N PHE A 198 9.67 -12.96 14.29
CA PHE A 198 9.58 -13.72 15.51
C PHE A 198 10.40 -13.06 16.62
N SER A 199 9.74 -12.69 17.71
CA SER A 199 10.34 -12.07 18.90
C SER A 199 9.80 -12.74 20.18
N PRO A 200 10.59 -12.81 21.26
CA PRO A 200 10.17 -13.40 22.52
C PRO A 200 9.23 -12.53 23.36
N GLU A 201 9.04 -11.27 22.97
CA GLU A 201 8.19 -10.26 23.61
C GLU A 201 6.79 -10.17 22.98
#